data_AF-A0A9P7E6B6-F1
#
_entry.id   AF-A0A9P7E6B6-F1
#
_cell.length_a   1.000
_cell.length_b   1.000
_cell.length_c   1.000
_cell.angle_alpha   90.00
_cell.angle_beta   90.00
_cell.angle_gamma   90.00
#
_symmetry.space_group_name_H-M   'P 1'
#
loop_
_entity.id
_entity.type
_entity.pdbx_description
1 polymer ?
#
loop_
_entity_poly.entity_id
_entity_poly.type
_entity_poly.pdbx_seq_one_letter_code
_entity_poly.pdbx_strand_id
1 'polypeptide(L)'
;MTHFRESIDFCFVGNDRLLMASDDLKLYSIEDMSREPQLLACYLLPFPVASMWCHLPINDIAHGSQMQMQAQQTMWTSDPEHRLLCYSTFRPSLVFAISTQIFFDLDTKRVGEKAVTVPWQNWGPTNTRVFPDSWKVWVSGNRVLQAFPTGTRSQYRLHMMDFSPLAVERRQGLGRVVREPSATEIHKQGKTLITSLPYVEVVSDIVFDAVELIGVWVDRDRIYLAKMMDPPEDNVGFSKKSAILILISFSLGI
;
A
#
# COMPACT_ATOMS: atom_id res chain seq x y z
N MET A 1 22.12 22.92 -8.02
CA MET A 1 20.68 22.60 -7.90
C MET A 1 20.37 21.51 -8.91
N THR A 2 20.29 20.26 -8.46
CA THR A 2 19.81 19.16 -9.32
C THR A 2 18.30 19.31 -9.46
N HIS A 3 17.82 19.50 -10.68
CA HIS A 3 16.39 19.37 -11.01
C HIS A 3 15.99 17.93 -10.71
N PHE A 4 15.36 17.70 -9.55
CA PHE A 4 14.61 16.46 -9.34
C PHE A 4 13.44 16.52 -10.32
N ARG A 5 13.40 15.57 -11.25
CA ARG A 5 12.29 15.41 -12.19
C ARG A 5 11.05 15.13 -11.35
N GLU A 6 10.00 15.93 -11.52
CA GLU A 6 8.70 15.67 -10.89
C GLU A 6 8.26 14.24 -11.24
N SER A 7 8.19 13.39 -10.23
CA SER A 7 7.73 12.00 -10.39
C SER A 7 6.21 12.03 -10.27
N ILE A 8 5.53 11.80 -11.38
CA ILE A 8 4.08 11.64 -11.44
C ILE A 8 3.80 10.13 -11.49
N ASP A 9 2.95 9.66 -10.59
CA ASP A 9 2.43 8.30 -10.60
C ASP A 9 0.90 8.32 -10.70
N PHE A 10 0.26 7.21 -11.04
CA PHE A 10 -1.19 7.13 -11.11
C PHE A 10 -1.72 5.75 -10.79
N CYS A 11 -2.97 5.69 -10.34
CA CYS A 11 -3.67 4.44 -10.07
C CYS A 11 -5.17 4.57 -10.37
N PHE A 12 -5.83 3.46 -10.66
CA PHE A 12 -7.28 3.41 -10.78
C PHE A 12 -7.91 3.21 -9.41
N VAL A 13 -8.90 4.05 -9.09
CA VAL A 13 -9.67 3.99 -7.85
C VAL A 13 -11.11 3.63 -8.22
N GLY A 14 -11.38 2.33 -8.30
CA GLY A 14 -12.62 1.84 -8.91
C GLY A 14 -12.53 1.74 -10.43
N ASN A 15 -13.67 1.71 -11.10
CA ASN A 15 -13.76 1.52 -12.56
C ASN A 15 -13.86 2.85 -13.33
N ASP A 16 -14.23 3.92 -12.65
CA ASP A 16 -14.65 5.21 -13.20
C ASP A 16 -13.78 6.37 -12.70
N ARG A 17 -12.75 6.09 -11.88
CA ARG A 17 -11.88 7.13 -11.32
C ARG A 17 -10.40 6.82 -11.46
N LEU A 18 -9.64 7.87 -11.75
CA LEU A 18 -8.20 7.85 -11.87
C LEU A 18 -7.62 8.79 -10.81
N LEU A 19 -6.71 8.30 -9.99
CA LEU A 19 -5.97 9.10 -9.03
C LEU A 19 -4.55 9.33 -9.53
N MET A 20 -4.18 10.60 -9.69
CA MET A 20 -2.84 11.04 -10.04
C MET A 20 -2.12 11.54 -8.81
N ALA A 21 -0.89 11.08 -8.63
CA ALA A 21 -0.03 11.31 -7.50
C ALA A 21 1.19 12.14 -7.94
N SER A 22 1.29 13.38 -7.47
CA SER A 22 2.47 14.24 -7.66
C SER A 22 2.79 15.01 -6.37
N ASP A 23 2.76 16.34 -6.38
CA ASP A 23 2.84 17.19 -5.18
C ASP A 23 1.55 17.17 -4.35
N ASP A 24 0.45 16.76 -4.99
CA ASP A 24 -0.88 16.56 -4.43
C ASP A 24 -1.47 15.25 -4.97
N LEU A 25 -2.65 14.86 -4.46
CA LEU A 25 -3.42 13.76 -5.02
C LEU A 25 -4.60 14.33 -5.80
N LYS A 26 -4.64 14.14 -7.11
CA LYS A 26 -5.69 14.63 -8.00
C LYS A 26 -6.58 13.48 -8.45
N LEU A 27 -7.85 13.54 -8.10
CA LEU A 27 -8.85 12.56 -8.49
C LEU A 27 -9.60 13.04 -9.72
N TYR A 28 -9.61 12.21 -10.76
CA TYR A 28 -10.30 12.45 -12.02
C TYR A 28 -11.43 11.44 -12.21
N SER A 29 -12.55 11.89 -12.79
CA SER A 29 -13.55 11.01 -13.39
C SER A 29 -13.12 10.63 -14.79
N ILE A 30 -13.27 9.34 -15.10
CA ILE A 30 -13.09 8.73 -16.42
C ILE A 30 -14.34 7.95 -16.84
N GLU A 31 -15.49 8.24 -16.22
CA GLU A 31 -16.76 7.56 -16.49
C GLU A 31 -17.17 7.68 -17.97
N ASP A 32 -17.01 8.88 -18.54
CA ASP A 32 -17.23 9.15 -19.96
C ASP A 32 -15.91 9.18 -20.73
N MET A 33 -15.52 8.02 -21.25
CA MET A 33 -14.30 7.84 -22.07
C MET A 33 -14.37 8.55 -23.44
N SER A 34 -15.51 9.13 -23.81
CA SER A 34 -15.61 9.97 -25.02
C SER A 34 -15.11 11.41 -24.80
N ARG A 35 -14.84 11.78 -23.54
CA ARG A 35 -14.38 13.10 -23.12
C ARG A 35 -13.05 13.00 -22.40
N GLU A 36 -12.38 14.14 -22.25
CA GLU A 36 -11.17 14.22 -21.42
C GLU A 36 -11.49 13.94 -19.95
N PRO A 37 -10.58 13.31 -19.19
CA PRO A 37 -10.76 13.07 -17.76
C PRO A 37 -11.07 14.36 -17.01
N GLN A 38 -12.13 14.34 -16.20
CA GLN A 38 -12.59 15.54 -15.49
C GLN A 38 -12.04 15.56 -14.07
N LEU A 39 -11.31 16.61 -13.70
CA LEU A 39 -10.79 16.76 -12.34
C LEU A 39 -11.95 16.95 -11.36
N LEU A 40 -12.12 16.00 -10.44
CA LEU A 40 -13.13 16.03 -9.39
C LEU A 40 -12.62 16.76 -8.15
N ALA A 41 -11.43 16.39 -7.68
CA ALA A 41 -10.86 16.92 -6.45
C ALA A 41 -9.33 16.91 -6.47
N CYS A 42 -8.74 17.82 -5.72
CA CYS A 42 -7.31 17.92 -5.44
C CYS A 42 -7.11 17.87 -3.92
N TYR A 43 -6.52 16.80 -3.42
CA TYR A 43 -6.23 16.57 -2.02
C TYR A 43 -4.80 16.98 -1.72
N LEU A 44 -4.65 18.03 -0.91
CA LEU A 44 -3.33 18.59 -0.59
C LEU A 44 -2.60 17.72 0.43
N LEU A 45 -1.31 17.47 0.18
CA LEU A 45 -0.40 16.83 1.13
C LEU A 45 0.05 17.82 2.23
N PRO A 46 0.52 17.35 3.39
CA PRO A 46 0.86 18.21 4.51
C PRO A 46 2.15 19.03 4.30
N PHE A 47 2.91 18.69 3.26
CA PHE A 47 4.13 19.36 2.84
C PHE A 47 4.45 19.03 1.37
N PRO A 48 5.29 19.82 0.69
CA PRO A 48 5.75 19.51 -0.66
C PRO A 48 6.54 18.20 -0.71
N VAL A 49 6.26 17.36 -1.71
CA VAL A 49 6.86 16.03 -1.87
C VAL A 49 7.68 15.95 -3.15
N ALA A 50 8.99 15.73 -3.03
CA ALA A 50 9.89 15.75 -4.20
C ALA A 50 9.78 14.52 -5.11
N SER A 51 9.19 13.42 -4.63
CA SER A 51 8.89 12.23 -5.43
C SER A 51 7.95 11.31 -4.65
N MET A 52 6.90 10.85 -5.31
CA MET A 52 5.93 9.92 -4.76
C MET A 52 5.86 8.68 -5.65
N TRP A 53 5.80 7.51 -5.02
CA TRP A 53 5.61 6.23 -5.68
C TRP A 53 4.41 5.52 -5.08
N CYS A 54 3.47 5.14 -5.93
CA CYS A 54 2.32 4.33 -5.59
C CYS A 54 2.74 2.87 -5.54
N HIS A 55 2.57 2.23 -4.38
CA HIS A 55 2.63 0.78 -4.29
C HIS A 55 1.27 0.24 -4.71
N LEU A 56 1.13 -0.05 -6.00
CA LEU A 56 -0.06 -0.69 -6.51
C LEU A 56 -0.18 -2.10 -5.90
N PRO A 57 -1.40 -2.55 -5.58
CA PRO A 57 -1.61 -3.95 -5.25
C PRO A 57 -1.09 -4.80 -6.42
N ILE A 58 -0.21 -5.75 -6.12
CA ILE A 58 0.27 -6.69 -7.13
C ILE A 58 -0.98 -7.43 -7.62
N ASN A 59 -1.34 -7.22 -8.88
CA ASN A 59 -2.51 -7.88 -9.47
C ASN A 59 -2.45 -9.37 -9.19
N ASP A 60 -3.58 -9.95 -8.78
CA ASP A 60 -3.72 -11.38 -8.50
C ASP A 60 -2.96 -12.18 -9.55
N ILE A 61 -2.05 -13.04 -9.12
CA ILE A 61 -1.59 -14.14 -9.96
C ILE A 61 -2.77 -15.12 -10.00
N ALA A 62 -3.85 -14.72 -10.66
CA ALA A 62 -4.97 -15.57 -10.96
C ALA A 62 -4.41 -16.69 -11.82
N HIS A 63 -4.41 -17.89 -11.23
CA HIS A 63 -4.17 -19.17 -11.85
C HIS A 63 -4.62 -19.16 -13.32
N GLY A 64 -3.70 -19.53 -14.21
CA GLY A 64 -4.05 -19.79 -15.59
C GLY A 64 -5.26 -20.71 -15.70
N SER A 65 -5.95 -20.57 -16.82
CA SER A 65 -7.06 -21.38 -17.35
C SER A 65 -8.47 -21.16 -16.76
N GLN A 66 -9.24 -20.36 -17.50
CA GLN A 66 -10.43 -20.85 -18.19
C GLN A 66 -11.56 -21.40 -17.30
N MET A 67 -11.94 -20.70 -16.23
CA MET A 67 -13.24 -20.97 -15.56
C MET A 67 -13.81 -19.80 -14.76
N GLN A 68 -13.48 -18.56 -15.16
CA GLN A 68 -13.92 -17.34 -14.46
C GLN A 68 -15.01 -16.58 -15.24
N MET A 69 -15.91 -17.30 -15.90
CA MET A 69 -17.20 -16.74 -16.28
C MET A 69 -18.23 -17.26 -15.27
N GLN A 70 -18.83 -16.34 -14.51
CA GLN A 70 -20.08 -16.48 -13.73
C GLN A 70 -20.06 -16.91 -12.25
N ALA A 71 -18.94 -17.18 -11.56
CA ALA A 71 -19.04 -17.68 -10.16
C ALA A 71 -18.16 -17.01 -9.07
N GLN A 72 -17.55 -15.83 -9.28
CA GLN A 72 -16.72 -15.18 -8.24
C GLN A 72 -17.02 -13.70 -7.96
N GLN A 73 -18.18 -13.20 -8.39
CA GLN A 73 -18.56 -11.79 -8.18
C GLN A 73 -19.08 -11.45 -6.77
N THR A 74 -19.21 -12.41 -5.84
CA THR A 74 -20.03 -12.18 -4.63
C THR A 74 -19.35 -12.44 -3.29
N MET A 75 -18.01 -12.53 -3.21
CA MET A 75 -17.42 -12.71 -1.87
C MET A 75 -16.12 -11.97 -1.57
N TRP A 76 -15.21 -11.74 -2.54
CA TRP A 76 -13.86 -11.24 -2.18
C TRP A 76 -13.18 -10.33 -3.20
N THR A 77 -13.91 -9.71 -4.13
CA THR A 77 -13.44 -8.43 -4.66
C THR A 77 -13.75 -7.40 -3.58
N SER A 78 -12.75 -7.06 -2.74
CA SER A 78 -12.93 -5.95 -1.81
C SER A 78 -13.44 -4.77 -2.60
N ASP A 79 -14.60 -4.28 -2.18
CA ASP A 79 -15.23 -3.08 -2.70
C ASP A 79 -14.12 -2.05 -2.90
N PRO A 80 -13.95 -1.47 -4.11
CA PRO A 80 -12.95 -0.44 -4.33
C PRO A 80 -13.01 0.70 -3.31
N GLU A 81 -14.15 0.93 -2.67
CA GLU A 81 -14.33 1.88 -1.56
C GLU A 81 -13.61 1.47 -0.27
N HIS A 82 -13.36 0.18 -0.07
CA HIS A 82 -12.74 -0.35 1.13
C HIS A 82 -11.28 -0.75 0.95
N ARG A 83 -10.66 -0.39 -0.17
CA ARG A 83 -9.26 -0.70 -0.47
C ARG A 83 -8.33 0.28 0.24
N LEU A 84 -7.05 -0.10 0.23
CA LEU A 84 -5.97 0.75 0.69
C LEU A 84 -5.08 1.16 -0.49
N LEU A 85 -4.71 2.43 -0.52
CA LEU A 85 -3.60 2.93 -1.33
C LEU A 85 -2.40 3.11 -0.44
N CYS A 86 -1.22 2.79 -0.94
CA CYS A 86 0.02 3.05 -0.24
C CYS A 86 0.97 3.88 -1.09
N TYR A 87 1.51 4.94 -0.53
CA TYR A 87 2.49 5.80 -1.19
C TYR A 87 3.76 5.90 -0.38
N SER A 88 4.91 5.77 -1.03
CA SER A 88 6.20 6.14 -0.45
C SER A 88 6.65 7.49 -0.97
N THR A 89 7.17 8.32 -0.08
CA THR A 89 7.82 9.58 -0.40
C THR A 89 9.32 9.45 -0.13
N PHE A 90 10.19 10.06 -0.94
CA PHE A 90 11.65 9.99 -0.73
C PHE A 90 12.19 11.07 0.20
N ARG A 91 11.57 12.27 0.18
CA ARG A 91 11.96 13.41 0.99
C ARG A 91 10.72 14.17 1.46
N PRO A 92 10.32 14.02 2.73
CA PRO A 92 10.82 13.05 3.72
C PRO A 92 10.61 11.58 3.29
N SER A 93 11.39 10.65 3.86
CA SER A 93 11.20 9.20 3.67
C SER A 93 10.03 8.77 4.54
N LEU A 94 8.83 8.62 3.96
CA LEU A 94 7.61 8.22 4.67
C LEU A 94 6.77 7.29 3.81
N VAL A 95 5.98 6.45 4.48
CA VAL A 95 4.98 5.57 3.87
C VAL A 95 3.61 6.01 4.35
N PHE A 96 2.71 6.29 3.41
CA PHE A 96 1.32 6.68 3.65
C PHE A 96 0.41 5.53 3.26
N ALA A 97 -0.24 4.90 4.23
CA ALA A 97 -1.41 4.06 3.99
C ALA A 97 -2.66 4.95 3.99
N ILE A 98 -3.44 4.94 2.91
CA ILE A 98 -4.58 5.83 2.67
C ILE A 98 -5.81 4.98 2.36
N SER A 99 -6.89 5.17 3.13
CA SER A 99 -8.18 4.56 2.82
C SER A 99 -8.74 5.14 1.53
N THR A 100 -9.15 4.30 0.57
CA THR A 100 -9.73 4.78 -0.69
C THR A 100 -11.12 5.38 -0.51
N GLN A 101 -11.82 5.07 0.58
CA GLN A 101 -13.16 5.56 0.88
C GLN A 101 -13.29 7.09 0.72
N ILE A 102 -12.25 7.82 1.11
CA ILE A 102 -12.20 9.29 1.02
C ILE A 102 -12.37 9.84 -0.41
N PHE A 103 -12.06 9.01 -1.42
CA PHE A 103 -12.23 9.35 -2.83
C PHE A 103 -13.64 9.06 -3.35
N PHE A 104 -14.45 8.28 -2.63
CA PHE A 104 -15.82 7.94 -3.00
C PHE A 104 -16.85 8.82 -2.27
N ASP A 105 -16.54 9.26 -1.05
CA ASP A 105 -17.37 10.17 -0.24
C ASP A 105 -17.47 11.62 -0.78
N LEU A 106 -17.04 11.86 -2.02
CA LEU A 106 -17.20 13.17 -2.66
C LEU A 106 -18.68 13.38 -3.01
N ASP A 107 -19.27 14.43 -2.45
CA ASP A 107 -20.64 14.85 -2.72
C ASP A 107 -20.82 15.14 -4.23
N THR A 108 -21.35 14.14 -4.95
CA THR A 108 -21.52 14.14 -6.41
C THR A 108 -22.40 15.28 -6.89
N LYS A 109 -23.15 15.93 -5.99
CA LYS A 109 -23.97 17.11 -6.28
C LYS A 109 -23.17 18.39 -6.52
N ARG A 110 -21.88 18.42 -6.18
CA ARG A 110 -20.96 19.55 -6.47
C ARG A 110 -20.15 19.35 -7.75
N VAL A 111 -20.28 18.18 -8.38
CA VAL A 111 -19.60 17.84 -9.63
C VAL A 111 -20.29 18.60 -10.76
N GLY A 112 -19.73 19.75 -11.15
CA GLY A 112 -20.30 20.53 -12.25
C GLY A 112 -19.63 21.88 -12.52
N GLU A 113 -19.07 22.55 -11.51
CA GLU A 113 -18.60 23.94 -11.73
C GLU A 113 -17.14 24.22 -11.36
N LYS A 114 -16.53 23.45 -10.44
CA LYS A 114 -15.09 23.58 -10.14
C LYS A 114 -14.57 22.38 -9.34
N ALA A 115 -13.38 21.90 -9.67
CA ALA A 115 -12.68 20.90 -8.87
C ALA A 115 -12.50 21.39 -7.42
N VAL A 116 -12.77 20.52 -6.45
CA VAL A 116 -12.66 20.86 -5.02
C VAL A 116 -11.22 20.68 -4.55
N THR A 117 -10.61 21.70 -3.98
CA THR A 117 -9.34 21.57 -3.27
C THR A 117 -9.61 21.23 -1.80
N VAL A 118 -9.08 20.11 -1.31
CA VAL A 118 -9.29 19.60 0.04
C VAL A 118 -7.95 19.69 0.83
N PRO A 119 -7.84 20.58 1.83
CA PRO A 119 -6.64 20.70 2.66
C PRO A 119 -6.36 19.43 3.47
N TRP A 120 -5.07 19.11 3.69
CA TRP A 120 -4.63 17.95 4.49
C TRP A 120 -5.39 17.83 5.81
N GLN A 121 -5.58 18.94 6.54
CA GLN A 121 -6.22 18.95 7.86
C GLN A 121 -7.65 18.40 7.85
N ASN A 122 -8.31 18.41 6.69
CA ASN A 122 -9.70 17.97 6.54
C ASN A 122 -9.83 16.50 6.10
N TRP A 123 -8.82 15.93 5.45
CA TRP A 123 -8.89 14.57 4.91
C TRP A 123 -7.78 13.64 5.41
N GLY A 124 -6.57 14.13 5.64
CA GLY A 124 -5.40 13.33 5.96
C GLY A 124 -5.44 12.65 7.33
N PRO A 125 -5.57 13.39 8.45
CA PRO A 125 -5.39 12.85 9.80
C PRO A 125 -6.21 11.60 10.15
N THR A 126 -7.42 11.45 9.62
CA THR A 126 -8.32 10.33 9.93
C THR A 126 -8.36 9.24 8.86
N ASN A 127 -8.00 9.57 7.61
CA ASN A 127 -8.05 8.62 6.49
C ASN A 127 -6.68 8.05 6.13
N THR A 128 -5.64 8.43 6.86
CA THR A 128 -4.28 7.99 6.62
C THR A 128 -3.63 7.41 7.86
N ARG A 129 -2.66 6.51 7.63
CA ARG A 129 -1.64 6.14 8.60
C ARG A 129 -0.27 6.38 7.99
N VAL A 130 0.58 7.07 8.73
CA VAL A 130 1.94 7.39 8.29
C VAL A 130 2.95 6.60 9.10
N PHE A 131 3.92 6.04 8.40
CA PHE A 131 5.03 5.28 8.96
C PHE A 131 6.36 5.86 8.48
N PRO A 132 7.43 5.77 9.29
CA PRO A 132 8.79 5.97 8.81
C PRO A 132 9.05 5.02 7.63
N ASP A 133 9.78 5.51 6.63
CA ASP A 133 10.11 4.67 5.49
C ASP A 133 10.92 3.44 5.92
N SER A 134 10.43 2.30 5.46
CA SER A 134 11.10 1.02 5.59
C SER A 134 11.95 0.75 4.38
N TRP A 135 12.77 -0.28 4.47
CA TRP A 135 13.49 -0.75 3.31
C TRP A 135 12.57 -1.26 2.19
N LYS A 136 11.48 -1.97 2.53
CA LYS A 136 10.52 -2.48 1.56
C LYS A 136 9.09 -2.45 2.10
N VAL A 137 8.16 -2.10 1.21
CA VAL A 137 6.72 -2.07 1.44
C VAL A 137 6.04 -2.89 0.34
N TRP A 138 5.04 -3.66 0.72
CA TRP A 138 4.14 -4.35 -0.20
C TRP A 138 2.70 -4.10 0.21
N VAL A 139 1.80 -4.10 -0.77
CA VAL A 139 0.37 -3.84 -0.57
C VAL A 139 -0.44 -4.91 -1.26
N SER A 140 -1.47 -5.40 -0.59
CA SER A 140 -2.47 -6.29 -1.18
C SER A 140 -3.82 -6.04 -0.52
N GLY A 141 -4.79 -5.55 -1.29
CA GLY A 141 -6.11 -5.19 -0.78
C GLY A 141 -6.05 -4.17 0.36
N ASN A 142 -6.33 -4.62 1.58
CA ASN A 142 -6.37 -3.79 2.79
C ASN A 142 -5.12 -3.98 3.65
N ARG A 143 -4.14 -4.75 3.18
CA ARG A 143 -2.96 -5.14 3.93
C ARG A 143 -1.73 -4.43 3.41
N VAL A 144 -0.93 -3.95 4.35
CA VAL A 144 0.44 -3.48 4.11
C VAL A 144 1.38 -4.45 4.79
N LEU A 145 2.39 -4.90 4.07
CA LEU A 145 3.53 -5.61 4.64
C LEU A 145 4.74 -4.68 4.59
N GLN A 146 5.43 -4.55 5.71
CA GLN A 146 6.61 -3.71 5.84
C GLN A 146 7.79 -4.53 6.35
N ALA A 147 8.97 -4.36 5.75
CA ALA A 147 10.22 -4.90 6.28
C ALA A 147 10.95 -3.83 7.09
N PHE A 148 10.98 -3.97 8.42
CA PHE A 148 11.59 -2.99 9.31
C PHE A 148 12.84 -3.54 10.00
N PRO A 149 13.89 -2.72 10.21
CA PRO A 149 15.16 -3.17 10.73
C PRO A 149 15.06 -3.57 12.22
N THR A 150 15.78 -4.62 12.63
CA THR A 150 15.81 -5.09 14.03
C THR A 150 16.92 -4.45 14.87
N GLY A 151 17.67 -3.51 14.32
CA GLY A 151 18.83 -2.85 14.95
C GLY A 151 20.19 -3.43 14.55
N THR A 152 20.22 -4.68 14.07
CA THR A 152 21.42 -5.25 13.42
C THR A 152 21.47 -4.84 11.96
N ARG A 153 22.68 -4.61 11.42
CA ARG A 153 22.86 -4.30 10.00
C ARG A 153 22.29 -5.45 9.16
N SER A 154 21.39 -5.11 8.23
CA SER A 154 20.80 -6.02 7.24
C SER A 154 19.85 -7.10 7.77
N GLN A 155 19.40 -7.00 9.02
CA GLN A 155 18.36 -7.87 9.59
C GLN A 155 17.03 -7.15 9.72
N TYR A 156 15.96 -7.83 9.33
CA TYR A 156 14.63 -7.27 9.23
C TYR A 156 13.59 -8.20 9.83
N ARG A 157 12.49 -7.62 10.31
CA ARG A 157 11.26 -8.34 10.61
C ARG A 157 10.16 -7.86 9.67
N LEU A 158 9.19 -8.73 9.46
CA LEU A 158 7.99 -8.41 8.70
C LEU A 158 6.93 -7.86 9.66
N HIS A 159 6.36 -6.72 9.33
CA HIS A 159 5.23 -6.09 10.01
C HIS A 159 4.06 -6.06 9.05
N MET A 160 3.07 -6.89 9.31
CA MET A 160 1.81 -6.90 8.58
C MET A 160 0.81 -6.00 9.30
N MET A 161 0.13 -5.16 8.53
CA MET A 161 -0.90 -4.24 8.99
C MET A 161 -2.13 -4.43 8.12
N ASP A 162 -3.24 -4.88 8.72
CA ASP A 162 -4.53 -5.09 8.05
C ASP A 162 -5.50 -3.96 8.43
N PHE A 163 -5.79 -3.11 7.45
CA PHE A 163 -6.66 -1.94 7.56
C PHE A 163 -8.14 -2.27 7.30
N SER A 164 -8.50 -3.56 7.18
CA SER A 164 -9.89 -3.97 7.03
C SER A 164 -10.73 -3.54 8.24
N PRO A 165 -11.83 -2.78 8.05
CA PRO A 165 -12.73 -2.41 9.14
C PRO A 165 -13.24 -3.65 9.90
N LEU A 166 -13.55 -4.72 9.16
CA LEU A 166 -14.00 -5.99 9.75
C LEU A 166 -12.93 -6.64 10.64
N ALA A 167 -11.65 -6.56 10.26
CA ALA A 167 -10.56 -7.07 11.09
C ALA A 167 -10.43 -6.28 12.39
N VAL A 168 -10.54 -4.95 12.30
CA VAL A 168 -10.49 -4.02 13.45
C VAL A 168 -11.69 -4.20 14.39
N GLU A 169 -12.86 -4.56 13.86
CA GLU A 169 -14.08 -4.81 14.63
C GLU A 169 -14.10 -6.17 15.30
N ARG A 170 -13.88 -7.25 14.52
CA ARG A 170 -14.10 -8.62 14.97
C ARG A 170 -13.02 -9.11 15.93
N ARG A 171 -11.83 -8.49 15.94
CA ARG A 171 -10.68 -8.88 16.79
C ARG A 171 -10.39 -10.39 16.73
N GLN A 172 -10.59 -11.01 15.58
CA GLN A 172 -10.31 -12.42 15.40
C GLN A 172 -8.83 -12.57 14.97
N GLY A 173 -8.09 -13.44 15.66
CA GLY A 173 -6.68 -13.74 15.37
C GLY A 173 -5.66 -13.22 16.39
N LEU A 174 -4.38 -13.39 16.06
CA LEU A 174 -3.22 -13.10 16.93
C LEU A 174 -2.80 -11.61 16.93
N GLY A 175 -3.41 -10.78 16.09
CA GLY A 175 -2.96 -9.40 15.87
C GLY A 175 -3.44 -8.41 16.94
N ARG A 176 -2.63 -7.37 17.16
CA ARG A 176 -2.97 -6.24 18.03
C ARG A 176 -3.78 -5.22 17.24
N VAL A 177 -4.91 -4.77 17.77
CA VAL A 177 -5.67 -3.67 17.18
C VAL A 177 -5.04 -2.34 17.60
N VAL A 178 -4.67 -1.51 16.63
CA VAL A 178 -4.12 -0.17 16.84
C VAL A 178 -5.18 0.85 16.40
N ARG A 179 -5.64 1.70 17.33
CA ARG A 179 -6.67 2.73 17.07
C ARG A 179 -6.20 4.14 17.41
N GLU A 180 -5.27 4.20 18.34
CA GLU A 180 -4.66 5.43 18.82
C GLU A 180 -3.98 6.18 17.67
N PRO A 181 -4.08 7.52 17.63
CA PRO A 181 -3.30 8.34 16.72
C PRO A 181 -1.79 8.14 16.94
N SER A 182 -1.02 8.13 15.86
CA SER A 182 0.43 8.10 15.89
C SER A 182 1.01 9.44 15.43
N ALA A 183 2.10 9.85 16.09
CA ALA A 183 2.89 11.02 15.76
C ALA A 183 4.13 10.59 14.96
N THR A 184 4.30 11.08 13.74
CA THR A 184 5.50 10.84 12.93
C THR A 184 6.27 12.14 12.71
N GLU A 185 7.53 12.17 13.13
CA GLU A 185 8.40 13.33 12.97
C GLU A 185 8.90 13.47 11.53
N ILE A 186 8.80 14.69 11.00
CA ILE A 186 9.39 15.08 9.73
C ILE A 186 10.68 15.85 10.06
N HIS A 187 11.77 15.13 10.32
CA HIS A 187 13.02 15.71 10.84
C HIS A 187 13.55 16.92 10.04
N LYS A 188 13.34 16.97 8.72
CA LYS A 188 13.80 18.09 7.87
C LYS A 188 12.95 19.36 8.00
N GLN A 189 11.75 19.27 8.57
CA GLN A 189 10.81 20.38 8.64
C GLN A 189 10.43 20.75 10.10
N GLY A 190 10.88 19.96 11.09
CA GLY A 190 10.51 20.16 12.49
C GLY A 190 8.99 20.05 12.74
N LYS A 191 8.27 19.38 11.83
CA LYS A 191 6.83 19.17 11.89
C LYS A 191 6.54 17.74 12.31
N THR A 192 5.42 17.55 13.00
CA THR A 192 4.93 16.24 13.39
C THR A 192 3.59 16.01 12.71
N LEU A 193 3.44 14.89 12.01
CA LEU A 193 2.14 14.44 11.48
C LEU A 193 1.44 13.58 12.51
N ILE A 194 0.18 13.91 12.77
CA ILE A 194 -0.70 13.09 13.60
C ILE A 194 -1.69 12.40 12.67
N THR A 195 -1.70 11.07 12.68
CA THR A 195 -2.54 10.26 11.79
C THR A 195 -3.18 9.08 12.54
N SER A 196 -4.38 8.68 12.16
CA SER A 196 -5.26 7.86 13.01
C SER A 196 -6.10 6.80 12.28
N LEU A 197 -5.69 6.35 11.09
CA LEU A 197 -6.36 5.25 10.42
C LEU A 197 -6.13 3.91 11.19
N PRO A 198 -7.18 3.25 11.71
CA PRO A 198 -7.04 2.03 12.52
C PRO A 198 -6.64 0.81 11.68
N TYR A 199 -5.93 -0.13 12.30
CA TYR A 199 -5.55 -1.41 11.69
C TYR A 199 -5.30 -2.48 12.75
N VAL A 200 -5.23 -3.72 12.30
CA VAL A 200 -4.71 -4.85 13.08
C VAL A 200 -3.26 -5.09 12.65
N GLU A 201 -2.36 -5.28 13.59
CA GLU A 201 -0.96 -5.57 13.27
C GLU A 201 -0.48 -6.91 13.79
N VAL A 202 0.44 -7.49 13.02
CA VAL A 202 1.20 -8.68 13.38
C VAL A 202 2.65 -8.45 12.99
N VAL A 203 3.55 -8.71 13.92
CA VAL A 203 4.99 -8.68 13.68
C VAL A 203 5.49 -10.12 13.63
N SER A 204 6.33 -10.45 12.66
CA SER A 204 6.95 -11.76 12.59
C SER A 204 7.95 -11.96 13.74
N ASP A 205 7.91 -13.13 14.36
CA ASP A 205 8.97 -13.57 15.28
C ASP A 205 10.25 -13.97 14.54
N ILE A 206 10.12 -14.25 13.24
CA ILE A 206 11.23 -14.59 12.34
C ILE A 206 11.99 -13.32 11.95
N VAL A 207 13.32 -13.42 12.01
CA VAL A 207 14.25 -12.41 11.50
C VAL A 207 14.75 -12.86 10.13
N PHE A 208 14.73 -11.95 9.16
CA PHE A 208 15.14 -12.19 7.79
C PHE A 208 16.38 -11.37 7.48
N ASP A 209 17.29 -11.96 6.70
CA ASP A 209 18.37 -11.20 6.10
C ASP A 209 17.88 -10.41 4.89
N ALA A 210 18.58 -9.33 4.56
CA ALA A 210 18.24 -8.49 3.42
C ALA A 210 18.01 -9.32 2.14
N VAL A 211 18.94 -10.24 1.85
CA VAL A 211 18.89 -11.05 0.63
C VAL A 211 17.62 -11.90 0.53
N GLU A 212 17.12 -12.41 1.66
CA GLU A 212 15.90 -13.24 1.70
C GLU A 212 14.64 -12.43 1.34
N LEU A 213 14.66 -11.13 1.65
CA LEU A 213 13.54 -10.23 1.34
C LEU A 213 13.56 -9.69 -0.09
N ILE A 214 14.58 -10.01 -0.88
CA ILE A 214 14.64 -9.59 -2.28
C ILE A 214 13.48 -10.21 -3.07
N GLY A 215 13.16 -11.47 -2.80
CA GLY A 215 12.14 -12.26 -3.49
C GLY A 215 10.81 -12.41 -2.73
N VAL A 216 10.46 -11.45 -1.87
CA VAL A 216 9.16 -11.45 -1.19
C VAL A 216 8.07 -10.98 -2.15
N TRP A 217 6.98 -11.74 -2.18
CA TRP A 217 5.75 -11.42 -2.88
C TRP A 217 4.59 -11.53 -1.91
N VAL A 218 3.64 -10.62 -2.03
CA VAL A 218 2.42 -10.62 -1.21
C VAL A 218 1.24 -10.80 -2.12
N ASP A 219 0.42 -11.79 -1.80
CA ASP A 219 -0.86 -12.10 -2.42
C ASP A 219 -1.97 -11.85 -1.39
N ARG A 220 -3.23 -12.07 -1.76
CA ARG A 220 -4.40 -11.76 -0.91
C ARG A 220 -4.29 -12.35 0.50
N ASP A 221 -3.93 -13.62 0.61
CA ASP A 221 -3.89 -14.38 1.86
C ASP A 221 -2.48 -14.88 2.23
N ARG A 222 -1.48 -14.65 1.36
CA ARG A 222 -0.19 -15.35 1.45
C ARG A 222 0.97 -14.40 1.23
N ILE A 223 2.04 -14.65 1.98
CA ILE A 223 3.35 -14.07 1.71
C ILE A 223 4.23 -15.19 1.21
N TYR A 224 4.77 -14.99 0.02
CA TYR A 224 5.69 -15.90 -0.61
C TYR A 224 7.11 -15.36 -0.51
N LEU A 225 8.04 -16.20 -0.08
CA LEU A 225 9.47 -15.88 -0.14
C LEU A 225 10.12 -16.82 -1.15
N ALA A 226 10.65 -16.24 -2.23
CA ALA A 226 11.51 -16.97 -3.13
C ALA A 226 12.90 -17.13 -2.50
N LYS A 227 13.20 -18.32 -2.00
CA LYS A 227 14.55 -18.64 -1.52
C LYS A 227 15.42 -19.03 -2.71
N MET A 228 16.47 -18.25 -2.97
CA MET A 228 17.52 -18.70 -3.89
C MET A 228 18.29 -19.82 -3.20
N MET A 229 18.28 -21.03 -3.78
CA MET A 229 19.21 -22.06 -3.33
C MET A 229 20.56 -21.86 -4.01
N ASP A 230 21.62 -22.10 -3.25
CA ASP A 230 22.93 -22.34 -3.84
C ASP A 230 22.84 -23.58 -4.74
N PRO A 231 23.47 -23.56 -5.93
CA PRO A 231 23.48 -24.74 -6.78
C PRO A 231 24.12 -25.92 -6.01
N PRO A 232 23.62 -27.15 -6.19
CA PRO A 232 24.29 -28.32 -5.62
C PRO A 232 25.75 -28.32 -6.09
N GLU A 233 26.67 -28.52 -5.15
CA GLU A 233 28.13 -28.38 -5.36
C GLU A 233 28.69 -29.26 -6.50
N ASP A 234 27.91 -30.24 -6.98
CA ASP A 234 28.34 -31.24 -7.95
C ASP A 234 28.19 -30.84 -9.44
N ASN A 235 27.60 -29.68 -9.78
CA ASN A 235 27.41 -29.27 -11.18
C ASN A 235 28.39 -28.19 -11.64
N VAL A 236 29.60 -28.63 -11.99
CA VAL A 236 30.56 -27.84 -12.78
C VAL A 236 30.06 -27.79 -14.24
N GLY A 237 29.07 -26.96 -14.52
CA GLY A 237 28.57 -26.74 -15.87
C GLY A 237 27.12 -26.27 -15.90
N PHE A 238 26.93 -24.97 -16.17
CA PHE A 238 25.64 -24.27 -16.27
C PHE A 238 24.81 -24.20 -14.97
N SER A 239 25.02 -23.11 -14.23
CA SER A 239 24.23 -22.73 -13.05
C SER A 239 22.77 -22.46 -13.42
N LYS A 240 21.90 -23.44 -13.24
CA LYS A 240 20.46 -23.21 -13.07
C LYS A 240 20.20 -22.97 -11.59
N LYS A 241 20.02 -21.70 -11.20
CA LYS A 241 19.52 -21.35 -9.87
C LYS A 241 18.05 -21.79 -9.79
N SER A 242 17.73 -22.68 -8.86
CA SER A 242 16.35 -23.06 -8.55
C SER A 242 15.82 -22.19 -7.43
N ALA A 243 14.61 -21.65 -7.58
CA ALA A 243 13.90 -20.93 -6.53
C ALA A 243 12.86 -21.85 -5.89
N ILE A 244 12.85 -21.94 -4.56
CA ILE A 244 11.76 -22.56 -3.80
C ILE A 244 10.87 -21.45 -3.25
N LEU A 245 9.56 -21.61 -3.42
CA LEU A 245 8.56 -20.73 -2.85
C LEU A 245 8.25 -21.20 -1.42
N ILE A 246 8.69 -20.43 -0.41
CA ILE A 246 8.31 -20.68 0.97
C ILE A 246 7.04 -19.89 1.27
N LEU A 247 5.99 -20.60 1.70
CA LEU A 247 4.75 -20.00 2.16
C LEU A 247 4.93 -19.57 3.63
N ILE A 248 4.86 -18.27 3.91
CA ILE A 248 4.71 -17.78 5.27
C ILE A 248 3.24 -17.43 5.46
N SER A 249 2.54 -18.28 6.20
CA SER A 249 1.17 -18.02 6.62
C SER A 249 1.17 -17.19 7.89
N PHE A 250 0.68 -15.95 7.81
CA PHE A 250 0.21 -15.25 8.99
C PHE A 250 -1.24 -15.69 9.20
N SER A 251 -1.46 -16.58 10.17
CA SER A 251 -2.82 -16.95 10.56
C SER A 251 -3.45 -15.81 11.36
N LEU A 252 -3.91 -14.78 10.65
CA LEU A 252 -4.97 -13.92 11.13
C LEU A 252 -6.26 -14.73 10.95
N GLY A 253 -6.64 -15.50 11.98
CA GLY A 253 -7.90 -16.23 11.96
C GLY A 253 -9.05 -15.23 11.74
N ILE A 254 -9.67 -15.28 10.57
CA ILE A 254 -10.91 -14.57 10.22
C ILE A 254 -11.98 -15.63 10.02
#